data_AF-A0A1B6I266-F1
#
_entry.id   AF-A0A1B6I266-F1
#
_cell.length_a   1.000
_cell.length_b   1.000
_cell.length_c   1.000
_cell.angle_alpha   90.00
_cell.angle_beta   90.00
_cell.angle_gamma   90.00
#
_symmetry.space_group_name_H-M   'P 1'
#
loop_
_entity.id
_entity.type
_entity.pdbx_description
1 polymer ?
#
loop_
_entity_poly.entity_id
_entity_poly.type
_entity_poly.pdbx_seq_one_letter_code
_entity_poly.pdbx_strand_id
1 'polypeptide(L)'
;MCEMKLIYRLIPLICVALKFYTIQGDVFTSIPRMRQLYLTEGKLLDSLQASIEYHQAKLDMLVQQHKKILSQRTRDGDTREYLDHPVDGFSLIKRLSRDWPLIMNIMAGNHKIPPTLLQDMQTFNEDTQGAIRGLTRLQKVYELDTDQLSDGWIANSQAFSKLNAADCVEVAQFLSQRHEFVL
;
A
#
# COMPACT_ATOMS: atom_id res chain seq x y z
N MET A 1 7.90 -66.25 26.62
CA MET A 1 6.64 -65.59 27.05
C MET A 1 6.86 -64.31 27.89
N CYS A 2 8.12 -63.93 28.21
CA CYS A 2 8.45 -62.71 28.95
C CYS A 2 8.64 -61.47 28.04
N GLU A 3 9.31 -61.62 26.90
CA GLU A 3 9.61 -60.53 25.96
C GLU A 3 8.35 -59.81 25.41
N MET A 4 7.29 -60.57 25.09
CA MET A 4 6.03 -60.02 24.55
C MET A 4 5.26 -59.15 25.57
N LYS A 5 5.46 -59.36 26.87
CA LYS A 5 4.81 -58.57 27.93
C LYS A 5 5.53 -57.23 28.17
N LEU A 6 6.84 -57.18 27.91
CA LEU A 6 7.64 -55.97 28.05
C LEU A 6 7.29 -54.95 26.94
N ILE A 7 7.13 -55.44 25.71
CA ILE A 7 6.73 -54.62 24.56
C ILE A 7 5.35 -53.99 24.79
N TYR A 8 4.36 -54.76 25.28
CA TYR A 8 3.00 -54.25 25.51
C TYR A 8 2.92 -53.18 26.61
N ARG A 9 3.90 -53.15 27.55
CA ARG A 9 3.99 -52.11 28.58
C ARG A 9 4.70 -50.83 28.12
N LEU A 10 5.49 -50.89 27.05
CA LEU A 10 6.15 -49.72 26.47
C LEU A 10 5.26 -48.97 25.47
N ILE A 11 4.30 -49.64 24.82
CA ILE A 11 3.33 -49.03 23.90
C ILE A 11 2.58 -47.83 24.51
N PRO A 12 1.97 -47.90 25.72
CA PRO A 12 1.26 -46.74 26.28
C PRO A 12 2.20 -45.57 26.59
N LEU A 13 3.46 -45.85 26.93
CA LEU A 13 4.47 -44.83 27.24
C LEU A 13 4.95 -44.11 25.97
N ILE A 14 5.07 -44.85 24.85
CA ILE A 14 5.33 -44.30 23.51
C ILE A 14 4.14 -43.50 23.00
N CYS A 15 2.90 -43.96 23.21
CA CYS A 15 1.69 -43.21 22.83
C CYS A 15 1.55 -41.90 23.62
N VAL A 16 1.88 -41.88 24.91
CA VAL A 16 1.91 -40.65 25.71
C VAL A 16 3.02 -39.72 25.24
N ALA A 17 4.23 -40.23 24.96
CA ALA A 17 5.33 -39.43 24.42
C ALA A 17 5.02 -38.84 23.03
N LEU A 18 4.31 -39.58 22.16
CA LEU A 18 3.83 -39.09 20.87
C LEU A 18 2.76 -38.01 21.01
N LYS A 19 1.89 -38.08 22.04
CA LYS A 19 0.93 -37.02 22.34
C LYS A 19 1.58 -35.73 22.84
N PHE A 20 2.76 -35.79 23.45
CA PHE A 20 3.53 -34.60 23.83
C PHE A 20 4.25 -33.95 22.65
N TYR A 21 4.47 -34.67 21.54
CA TYR A 21 5.27 -34.16 20.42
C TYR A 21 4.51 -33.27 19.44
N THR A 22 3.19 -33.10 19.61
CA THR A 22 2.43 -32.25 18.70
C THR A 22 1.41 -31.46 19.49
N ILE A 23 1.73 -30.17 19.67
CA ILE A 23 0.90 -28.98 19.43
C ILE A 23 1.68 -27.83 20.08
N GLN A 24 2.73 -27.36 19.40
CA GLN A 24 3.04 -25.93 19.49
C GLN A 24 1.91 -25.25 18.74
N GLY A 25 0.87 -24.84 19.47
CA GLY A 25 -0.21 -24.07 18.87
C GLY A 25 0.36 -22.73 18.41
N ASP A 26 0.26 -22.45 17.12
CA ASP A 26 0.43 -21.11 16.50
C ASP A 26 -0.67 -20.14 16.96
N VAL A 27 -0.99 -20.13 18.24
CA VAL A 27 -1.91 -19.16 18.82
C VAL A 27 -1.03 -17.97 19.20
N PHE A 28 -1.40 -16.78 18.68
CA PHE A 28 -0.83 -15.45 18.99
C PHE A 28 0.24 -14.84 18.06
N THR A 29 0.54 -15.37 16.87
CA THR A 29 1.42 -14.66 15.90
C THR A 29 0.71 -13.55 15.11
N SER A 30 -0.62 -13.62 14.96
CA SER A 30 -1.39 -12.69 14.11
C SER A 30 -1.56 -11.29 14.70
N ILE A 31 -1.71 -11.13 16.03
CA ILE A 31 -1.90 -9.81 16.65
C ILE A 31 -0.62 -8.96 16.57
N PRO A 32 0.58 -9.48 16.90
CA PRO A 32 1.83 -8.76 16.68
C PRO A 32 2.05 -8.38 15.21
N ARG A 33 1.73 -9.28 14.27
CA ARG A 33 1.84 -9.03 12.83
C ARG A 33 0.89 -7.91 12.38
N MET A 34 -0.39 -7.95 12.77
CA MET A 34 -1.36 -6.88 12.46
C MET A 34 -0.92 -5.52 13.03
N ARG A 35 -0.35 -5.49 14.23
CA ARG A 35 0.23 -4.26 14.80
C ARG A 35 1.38 -3.73 13.95
N GLN A 36 2.24 -4.61 13.44
CA GLN A 36 3.32 -4.20 12.55
C GLN A 36 2.77 -3.60 11.25
N LEU A 37 1.74 -4.20 10.64
CA LEU A 37 1.07 -3.65 9.44
C LEU A 37 0.54 -2.24 9.69
N TYR A 38 -0.15 -2.02 10.81
CA TYR A 38 -0.65 -0.70 11.19
C TYR A 38 0.47 0.34 11.36
N LEU A 39 1.58 -0.04 12.00
CA LEU A 39 2.74 0.87 12.16
C LEU A 39 3.41 1.17 10.82
N THR A 40 3.45 0.21 9.89
CA THR A 40 3.98 0.43 8.53
C THR A 40 3.07 1.37 7.74
N GLU A 41 1.75 1.21 7.85
CA GLU A 41 0.78 2.15 7.24
C GLU A 41 0.99 3.58 7.74
N GLY A 42 1.21 3.78 9.04
CA GLY A 42 1.57 5.10 9.59
C GLY A 42 2.82 5.71 8.93
N LYS A 43 3.88 4.92 8.76
CA LYS A 43 5.10 5.38 8.07
C LYS A 43 4.88 5.70 6.59
N LEU A 44 4.01 4.94 5.92
CA LEU A 44 3.63 5.20 4.53
C LEU A 44 2.87 6.53 4.42
N LEU A 45 1.97 6.81 5.35
CA LEU A 45 1.25 8.09 5.41
C LEU A 45 2.19 9.26 5.64
N ASP A 46 3.15 9.15 6.56
CA ASP A 46 4.17 10.19 6.79
C ASP A 46 5.01 10.44 5.53
N SER A 47 5.43 9.36 4.84
CA SER A 47 6.17 9.48 3.58
C SER A 47 5.31 10.09 2.46
N LEU A 48 4.02 9.78 2.40
CA LEU A 48 3.09 10.35 1.43
C LEU A 48 2.92 11.84 1.68
N GLN A 49 2.72 12.25 2.93
CA GLN A 49 2.61 13.65 3.33
C GLN A 49 3.86 14.44 2.95
N ALA A 50 5.05 13.94 3.27
CA ALA A 50 6.31 14.57 2.88
C ALA A 50 6.46 14.70 1.35
N SER A 51 6.02 13.68 0.59
CA SER A 51 6.02 13.74 -0.87
C SER A 51 5.04 14.77 -1.41
N ILE A 52 3.84 14.91 -0.82
CA ILE A 52 2.84 15.91 -1.18
C ILE A 52 3.41 17.31 -0.98
N GLU A 53 4.00 17.58 0.19
CA GLU A 53 4.60 18.88 0.52
C GLU A 53 5.74 19.23 -0.44
N TYR A 54 6.61 18.26 -0.76
CA TYR A 54 7.65 18.43 -1.76
C TYR A 54 7.09 18.79 -3.14
N HIS A 55 6.05 18.08 -3.59
CA HIS A 55 5.43 18.33 -4.89
C HIS A 55 4.70 19.68 -4.93
N GLN A 56 4.03 20.08 -3.85
CA GLN A 56 3.41 21.40 -3.73
C GLN A 56 4.44 22.51 -3.82
N ALA A 57 5.51 22.45 -3.03
CA ALA A 57 6.59 23.44 -3.07
C ALA A 57 7.25 23.53 -4.46
N LYS A 58 7.47 22.38 -5.11
CA LYS A 58 7.98 22.32 -6.49
C LYS A 58 7.00 22.99 -7.47
N LEU A 59 5.71 22.70 -7.37
CA LEU A 59 4.69 23.30 -8.22
C LEU A 59 4.60 24.82 -8.01
N ASP A 60 4.64 25.28 -6.76
CA ASP A 60 4.62 26.71 -6.44
C ASP A 60 5.80 27.45 -7.06
N MET A 61 7.01 26.89 -6.98
CA MET A 61 8.19 27.44 -7.65
C MET A 61 7.98 27.53 -9.17
N LEU A 62 7.44 26.48 -9.80
CA LEU A 62 7.18 26.48 -11.25
C LEU A 62 6.10 27.50 -11.64
N VAL A 63 5.04 27.65 -10.85
CA VAL A 63 3.98 28.64 -11.06
C VAL A 63 4.55 30.06 -10.95
N GLN A 64 5.44 30.33 -9.98
CA GLN A 64 6.10 31.62 -9.85
C GLN A 64 7.00 31.93 -11.05
N GLN A 65 7.81 30.96 -11.50
CA GLN A 65 8.64 31.14 -12.71
C GLN A 65 7.78 31.37 -13.96
N HIS A 66 6.69 30.62 -14.11
CA HIS A 66 5.75 30.80 -15.22
C HIS A 66 5.15 32.22 -15.22
N LYS A 67 4.65 32.71 -14.09
CA LYS A 67 4.11 34.08 -13.96
C LYS A 67 5.14 35.14 -14.31
N LYS A 68 6.37 35.00 -13.82
CA LYS A 68 7.49 35.92 -14.12
C LYS A 68 7.76 35.96 -15.63
N ILE A 69 7.90 34.80 -16.28
CA ILE A 69 8.18 34.73 -17.72
C ILE A 69 7.00 35.29 -18.54
N LEU A 70 5.77 34.99 -18.13
CA LEU A 70 4.57 35.50 -18.79
C LEU A 70 4.51 37.03 -18.73
N SER A 71 4.71 37.62 -17.54
CA SER A 71 4.73 39.09 -17.39
C SER A 71 5.79 39.78 -18.25
N GLN A 72 6.95 39.14 -18.44
CA GLN A 72 8.03 39.64 -19.29
C GLN A 72 7.75 39.48 -20.79
N ARG A 73 6.75 38.68 -21.17
CA ARG A 73 6.37 38.44 -22.56
C ARG A 73 5.12 39.24 -22.95
N THR A 74 4.19 39.45 -22.03
CA THR A 74 2.95 40.21 -22.27
C THR A 74 3.17 41.72 -22.20
N ARG A 75 4.28 42.20 -21.60
CA ARG A 75 4.62 43.63 -21.58
C ARG A 75 4.85 44.19 -22.97
N ASP A 76 5.27 43.36 -23.92
CA ASP A 76 5.70 43.78 -25.23
C ASP A 76 4.63 43.42 -26.26
N GLY A 77 3.89 44.44 -26.67
CA GLY A 77 3.04 44.38 -27.86
C GLY A 77 3.93 44.25 -29.08
N ASP A 78 3.62 43.28 -29.93
CA ASP A 78 4.32 42.91 -31.16
C ASP A 78 5.80 42.42 -31.03
N THR A 79 6.08 41.29 -31.69
CA THR A 79 7.39 40.60 -31.59
C THR A 79 8.55 41.43 -32.15
N ARG A 80 8.27 42.34 -33.08
CA ARG A 80 9.29 43.22 -33.70
C ARG A 80 9.77 44.30 -32.72
N GLU A 81 8.85 44.98 -32.06
CA GLU A 81 9.18 46.07 -31.12
C GLU A 81 9.97 45.54 -29.92
N TYR A 82 9.69 44.29 -29.49
CA TYR A 82 10.46 43.59 -28.46
C TYR A 82 11.91 43.28 -28.84
N LEU A 83 12.16 42.92 -30.10
CA LEU A 83 13.48 42.50 -30.58
C LEU A 83 14.34 43.69 -31.04
N ASP A 84 13.72 44.83 -31.30
CA ASP A 84 14.42 46.08 -31.65
C ASP A 84 15.19 46.66 -30.45
N HIS A 85 14.80 46.33 -29.22
CA HIS A 85 15.50 46.77 -28.03
C HIS A 85 16.58 45.76 -27.58
N PRO A 86 17.88 46.13 -27.60
CA PRO A 86 18.98 45.19 -27.37
C PRO A 86 19.02 44.59 -25.96
N VAL A 87 18.46 45.28 -24.95
CA VAL A 87 18.36 44.76 -23.58
C VAL A 87 17.36 43.60 -23.50
N ASP A 88 16.27 43.68 -24.25
CA ASP A 88 15.21 42.66 -24.26
C ASP A 88 15.65 41.43 -25.05
N GLY A 89 16.36 41.64 -26.18
CA GLY A 89 17.05 40.56 -26.89
C GLY A 89 18.07 39.83 -26.00
N PHE A 90 18.92 40.55 -25.26
CA PHE A 90 19.85 39.95 -24.31
C PHE A 90 19.14 39.18 -23.19
N SER A 91 18.06 39.76 -22.63
CA SER A 91 17.24 39.14 -21.60
C SER A 91 16.63 37.82 -22.08
N LEU A 92 16.10 37.80 -23.31
CA LEU A 92 15.56 36.58 -23.92
C LEU A 92 16.63 35.51 -24.09
N ILE A 93 17.81 35.86 -24.62
CA ILE A 93 18.93 34.93 -24.81
C ILE A 93 19.40 34.36 -23.46
N LYS A 94 19.56 35.23 -22.45
CA LYS A 94 19.94 34.81 -21.10
C LYS A 94 18.91 33.83 -20.51
N ARG A 95 17.61 34.14 -20.64
CA ARG A 95 16.53 33.30 -20.14
C ARG A 95 16.54 31.92 -20.80
N LEU A 96 16.68 31.86 -22.13
CA LEU A 96 16.79 30.62 -22.89
C LEU A 96 18.04 29.80 -22.54
N SER A 97 19.19 30.47 -22.35
CA SER A 97 20.46 29.79 -22.11
C SER A 97 20.67 29.34 -20.66
N ARG A 98 20.09 30.04 -19.67
CA ARG A 98 20.35 29.78 -18.24
C ARG A 98 19.10 29.39 -17.46
N ASP A 99 18.04 30.19 -17.56
CA ASP A 99 16.86 30.02 -16.72
C ASP A 99 16.04 28.79 -17.15
N TRP A 100 15.87 28.58 -18.46
CA TRP A 100 15.12 27.45 -19.00
C TRP A 100 15.74 26.07 -18.68
N PRO A 101 17.07 25.84 -18.82
CA PRO A 101 17.69 24.60 -18.37
C PRO A 101 17.44 24.30 -16.89
N LEU A 102 17.45 25.32 -16.02
CA LEU A 102 17.18 25.16 -14.59
C LEU A 102 15.71 24.78 -14.34
N ILE A 103 14.76 25.41 -15.03
CA ILE A 103 13.33 25.06 -14.97
C ILE A 103 13.09 23.62 -15.46
N MET A 104 13.73 23.23 -16.56
CA MET A 104 13.66 21.88 -17.11
C MET A 104 14.22 20.84 -16.13
N ASN A 105 15.33 21.15 -15.46
CA ASN A 105 15.91 20.27 -14.44
C ASN A 105 14.98 20.12 -13.23
N ILE A 106 14.37 21.22 -12.75
CA ILE A 106 13.37 21.16 -11.69
C ILE A 106 12.19 20.29 -12.13
N MET A 107 11.67 20.49 -13.34
CA MET A 107 10.57 19.71 -13.90
C MET A 107 10.89 18.21 -13.93
N ALA A 108 12.09 17.85 -14.40
CA ALA A 108 12.58 16.47 -14.47
C ALA A 108 12.92 15.84 -13.11
N GLY A 109 13.18 16.65 -12.08
CA GLY A 109 13.50 16.17 -10.73
C GLY A 109 12.34 15.41 -10.11
N ASN A 110 12.45 14.09 -10.00
CA ASN A 110 11.44 13.25 -9.35
C ASN A 110 11.79 13.01 -7.88
N HIS A 111 10.79 13.14 -7.01
CA HIS A 111 10.89 12.63 -5.65
C HIS A 111 10.92 11.10 -5.71
N LYS A 112 11.97 10.49 -5.17
CA LYS A 112 12.08 9.03 -5.13
C LYS A 112 11.53 8.55 -3.79
N ILE A 113 10.46 7.76 -3.84
CA ILE A 113 9.97 7.01 -2.68
C ILE A 113 11.09 6.03 -2.27
N PRO A 114 11.41 5.90 -0.97
CA PRO A 114 12.48 5.02 -0.52
C PRO A 114 12.18 3.56 -0.88
N PRO A 115 13.18 2.81 -1.38
CA PRO A 115 12.98 1.44 -1.92
C PRO A 115 12.57 0.43 -0.85
N THR A 116 12.85 0.71 0.43
CA THR A 116 12.44 -0.13 1.55
C THR A 116 10.92 -0.26 1.67
N LEU A 117 10.15 0.77 1.28
CA LEU A 117 8.69 0.75 1.31
C LEU A 117 8.09 -0.12 0.19
N LEU A 118 8.82 -0.31 -0.91
CA LEU A 118 8.38 -1.12 -2.05
C LEU A 118 8.59 -2.62 -1.80
N GLN A 119 9.59 -2.98 -0.98
CA GLN A 119 9.92 -4.38 -0.71
C GLN A 119 8.87 -5.08 0.18
N ASP A 120 8.20 -4.34 1.06
CA ASP A 120 7.15 -4.86 1.94
C ASP A 120 5.85 -5.24 1.19
N MET A 121 5.67 -4.74 -0.05
CA MET A 121 4.46 -4.92 -0.85
C MET A 121 4.19 -6.36 -1.27
N GLN A 122 5.24 -7.18 -1.46
CA GLN A 122 5.08 -8.59 -1.83
C GLN A 122 4.47 -9.40 -0.68
N THR A 123 4.82 -9.08 0.56
CA THR A 123 4.29 -9.78 1.74
C THR A 123 2.84 -9.42 2.01
N PHE A 124 2.40 -8.21 1.65
CA PHE A 124 0.99 -7.81 1.82
C PHE A 124 0.03 -8.65 0.99
N ASN A 125 0.42 -9.12 -0.20
CA ASN A 125 -0.45 -9.96 -1.02
C ASN A 125 -0.78 -11.30 -0.33
N GLU A 126 0.19 -11.92 0.33
CA GLU A 126 -0.03 -13.15 1.09
C GLU A 126 -0.92 -12.90 2.33
N ASP A 127 -0.67 -11.77 3.03
CA ASP A 127 -1.46 -11.33 4.17
C ASP A 127 -2.93 -11.07 3.76
N THR A 128 -3.19 -10.45 2.59
CA THR A 128 -4.55 -10.24 2.03
C THR A 128 -5.25 -11.56 1.75
N GLN A 129 -4.59 -12.50 1.06
CA GLN A 129 -5.18 -13.81 0.79
C GLN A 129 -5.46 -14.60 2.08
N GLY A 130 -4.58 -14.46 3.09
CA GLY A 130 -4.80 -15.00 4.43
C GLY A 130 -6.05 -14.43 5.09
N ALA A 131 -6.25 -13.11 4.99
CA ALA A 131 -7.41 -12.42 5.52
C ALA A 131 -8.71 -12.86 4.83
N ILE A 132 -8.72 -12.96 3.49
CA ILE A 132 -9.89 -13.45 2.73
C ILE A 132 -10.28 -14.86 3.17
N ARG A 133 -9.30 -15.77 3.33
CA ARG A 133 -9.55 -17.13 3.84
C ARG A 133 -10.12 -17.13 5.25
N GLY A 134 -9.55 -16.31 6.14
CA GLY A 134 -10.03 -16.16 7.50
C GLY A 134 -11.47 -15.67 7.57
N LEU A 135 -11.79 -14.62 6.82
CA LEU A 135 -13.12 -14.03 6.73
C LEU A 135 -14.14 -15.00 6.14
N THR A 136 -13.80 -15.66 5.03
CA THR A 136 -14.65 -16.66 4.38
C THR A 136 -14.91 -17.84 5.30
N ARG A 137 -13.90 -18.29 6.07
CA ARG A 137 -14.07 -19.36 7.05
C ARG A 137 -15.04 -18.95 8.16
N LEU A 138 -14.94 -17.73 8.68
CA LEU A 138 -15.89 -17.22 9.67
C LEU A 138 -17.31 -17.18 9.11
N GLN A 139 -17.47 -16.66 7.89
CA GLN A 139 -18.75 -16.61 7.20
C GLN A 139 -19.37 -18.01 7.05
N LYS A 140 -18.59 -19.00 6.60
CA LYS A 140 -19.06 -20.38 6.41
C LYS A 140 -19.38 -21.11 7.72
N VAL A 141 -18.54 -20.95 8.76
CA VAL A 141 -18.70 -21.67 10.04
C VAL A 141 -19.86 -21.13 10.86
N TYR A 142 -20.12 -19.82 10.79
CA TYR A 142 -21.16 -19.15 11.58
C TYR A 142 -22.37 -18.72 10.76
N GLU A 143 -22.44 -19.10 9.48
CA GLU A 143 -23.53 -18.76 8.56
C GLU A 143 -23.86 -17.26 8.57
N LEU A 144 -22.82 -16.42 8.56
CA LEU A 144 -22.99 -14.97 8.64
C LEU A 144 -23.66 -14.45 7.35
N ASP A 145 -24.64 -13.57 7.52
CA ASP A 145 -25.27 -12.84 6.42
C ASP A 145 -24.21 -11.97 5.71
N THR A 146 -24.08 -12.16 4.40
CA THR A 146 -23.10 -11.45 3.57
C THR A 146 -23.37 -9.97 3.51
N ASP A 147 -24.64 -9.55 3.57
CA ASP A 147 -25.02 -8.15 3.52
C ASP A 147 -24.55 -7.45 4.80
N GLN A 148 -24.87 -8.03 5.97
CA GLN A 148 -24.38 -7.54 7.27
C GLN A 148 -22.86 -7.58 7.37
N LEU A 149 -22.23 -8.66 6.91
CA LEU A 149 -20.78 -8.83 6.93
C LEU A 149 -20.07 -7.76 6.08
N SER A 150 -20.60 -7.45 4.90
CA SER A 150 -20.06 -6.41 4.03
C SER A 150 -20.19 -5.01 4.64
N ASP A 151 -21.26 -4.76 5.39
CA ASP A 151 -21.45 -3.55 6.19
C ASP A 151 -20.61 -3.51 7.47
N GLY A 152 -19.80 -4.56 7.72
CA GLY A 152 -18.88 -4.66 8.86
C GLY A 152 -19.54 -5.17 10.15
N TRP A 153 -20.75 -5.72 10.07
CA TRP A 153 -21.44 -6.29 11.24
C TRP A 153 -21.05 -7.75 11.46
N ILE A 154 -20.60 -8.05 12.68
CA ILE A 154 -20.43 -9.41 13.17
C ILE A 154 -21.11 -9.50 14.53
N ALA A 155 -22.21 -10.26 14.59
CA ALA A 155 -23.10 -10.32 15.74
C ALA A 155 -23.55 -8.91 16.19
N ASN A 156 -23.13 -8.46 17.38
CA ASN A 156 -23.49 -7.15 17.93
C ASN A 156 -22.36 -6.11 17.84
N SER A 157 -21.29 -6.40 17.10
CA SER A 157 -20.14 -5.50 16.92
C SER A 157 -20.09 -4.99 15.49
N GLN A 158 -19.87 -3.69 15.33
CA GLN A 158 -19.66 -3.05 14.05
C GLN A 158 -18.19 -2.70 13.85
N ALA A 159 -17.63 -3.05 12.70
CA ALA A 159 -16.30 -2.66 12.29
C ALA A 159 -16.25 -1.18 11.87
N PHE A 160 -15.06 -0.58 11.94
CA PHE A 160 -14.83 0.79 11.47
C PHE A 160 -14.74 0.90 9.93
N SER A 161 -14.57 -0.23 9.25
CA SER A 161 -14.46 -0.32 7.80
C SER A 161 -15.55 -1.22 7.22
N LYS A 162 -15.90 -0.98 5.97
CA LYS A 162 -16.89 -1.73 5.20
C LYS A 162 -16.26 -2.26 3.92
N LEU A 163 -16.76 -3.38 3.44
CA LEU A 163 -16.39 -3.91 2.14
C LEU A 163 -17.19 -3.17 1.07
N ASN A 164 -16.47 -2.61 0.09
CA ASN A 164 -17.11 -2.01 -1.07
C ASN A 164 -17.32 -3.08 -2.17
N ALA A 165 -18.00 -2.70 -3.26
CA ALA A 165 -18.29 -3.62 -4.37
C ALA A 165 -17.02 -4.19 -5.04
N ALA A 166 -15.93 -3.41 -5.12
CA ALA A 166 -14.67 -3.87 -5.67
C ALA A 166 -14.01 -4.92 -4.76
N ASP A 167 -14.05 -4.71 -3.45
CA ASP A 167 -13.54 -5.68 -2.45
C ASP A 167 -14.31 -7.01 -2.56
N CYS A 168 -15.65 -6.95 -2.70
CA CYS A 168 -16.47 -8.15 -2.90
C CYS A 168 -16.12 -8.89 -4.19
N VAL A 169 -15.82 -8.16 -5.27
CA VAL A 169 -15.36 -8.77 -6.53
C VAL A 169 -13.99 -9.42 -6.36
N GLU A 170 -13.06 -8.79 -5.65
CA GLU A 170 -11.73 -9.39 -5.36
C GLU A 170 -11.87 -10.69 -4.56
N VAL A 171 -12.69 -10.68 -3.51
CA VAL A 171 -13.00 -11.89 -2.73
C VAL A 171 -13.61 -12.97 -3.62
N ALA A 172 -14.59 -12.63 -4.46
CA ALA A 172 -15.22 -13.59 -5.37
C ALA A 172 -14.22 -14.18 -6.37
N GLN A 173 -13.35 -13.37 -6.96
CA GLN A 173 -12.29 -13.82 -7.86
C GLN A 173 -11.31 -14.76 -7.17
N PHE A 174 -10.88 -14.42 -5.95
CA PHE A 174 -10.00 -15.25 -5.14
C PHE A 174 -10.61 -16.63 -4.85
N LEU A 175 -11.89 -16.68 -4.45
CA LEU A 175 -12.60 -17.93 -4.18
C LEU A 175 -12.82 -18.75 -5.46
N SER A 176 -13.12 -18.07 -6.57
CA SER A 176 -13.32 -18.71 -7.88
C SER A 176 -12.08 -19.45 -8.37
N GLN A 177 -10.89 -18.89 -8.16
CA GLN A 177 -9.64 -19.51 -8.59
C GLN A 177 -9.30 -20.78 -7.80
N ARG A 178 -9.88 -20.97 -6.61
CA ARG A 178 -9.59 -22.10 -5.72
C ARG A 178 -10.66 -23.20 -5.73
N HIS A 179 -11.70 -23.07 -6.57
CA HIS A 179 -12.85 -23.98 -6.59
C HIS A 179 -13.60 -24.09 -5.24
N GLU A 180 -13.49 -23.10 -4.36
CA GLU A 180 -14.15 -23.08 -3.04
C GLU A 180 -15.56 -22.44 -3.09
N PHE A 181 -16.27 -22.65 -4.19
CA PHE A 181 -17.65 -22.17 -4.34
C PHE A 181 -18.58 -22.86 -3.35
N VAL A 182 -19.44 -22.05 -2.71
CA VAL A 182 -20.63 -22.52 -2.00
C VAL A 182 -21.79 -22.37 -2.98
N LEU A 183 -22.47 -23.48 -3.28
CA LEU A 183 -23.87 -23.47 -3.76
C LEU A 183 -24.78 -23.44 -2.53
#